data_AF-A0A5B9CKR8-F1
#
_entry.id   AF-A0A5B9CKR8-F1
#
_cell.length_a   1.000
_cell.length_b   1.000
_cell.length_c   1.000
_cell.angle_alpha   90.00
_cell.angle_beta   90.00
_cell.angle_gamma   90.00
#
_symmetry.space_group_name_H-M   'P 1'
#
loop_
_entity.id
_entity.type
_entity.pdbx_description
1 polymer ?
#
loop_
_entity_poly.entity_id
_entity_poly.type
_entity_poly.pdbx_seq_one_letter_code
_entity_poly.pdbx_strand_id
1 'polypeptide(L)'
;RRRLLTPRTIEVSCRDPKLYSMPVWTTPKPLPEYLLSRIVNNNIFLNIHRGTTSQKIKVALDDMPDVILQSFFTKMAKKKSLMNIPEDHSEQDFVLRVSGRDEYIVGETPIKNFHWIRQCLKKGDEIHLVLDEPPDPNQDEVQKEEWPLVDDCTGVSGYHEQLTIHGKDHERVFTISLWDCNRKFRVKIIGMDIPVLPRNTDLTVFVEANIQHGQQLLSQRRTTAKPFTEEVLWNVWLEFDIKIKDLPKGALLTLQIYCGKTPAPSAKGNPHPHDSPSSDPKYKTQLLYYVNLLLIDHRSLLRTGDYVLHMWKIPGKGEEQGSINA
;
A
#
# COMPACT_ATOMS: atom_id res chain seq x y z
N ARG A 1 -11.63 7.77 1.78
CA ARG A 1 -12.29 7.61 3.09
C ARG A 1 -13.69 7.04 2.94
N ARG A 2 -14.70 7.76 2.41
CA ARG A 2 -16.09 7.25 2.23
C ARG A 2 -16.17 5.89 1.53
N ARG A 3 -15.53 5.71 0.37
CA ARG A 3 -15.49 4.43 -0.37
C ARG A 3 -14.89 3.25 0.40
N LEU A 4 -14.14 3.49 1.48
CA LEU A 4 -13.54 2.44 2.31
C LEU A 4 -14.48 1.98 3.44
N LEU A 5 -15.59 2.68 3.69
CA LEU A 5 -16.60 2.27 4.67
C LEU A 5 -17.24 0.95 4.28
N THR A 6 -17.67 0.80 3.01
CA THR A 6 -18.32 -0.43 2.55
C THR A 6 -17.43 -1.68 2.72
N PRO A 7 -16.17 -1.70 2.24
CA PRO A 7 -15.26 -2.82 2.52
C PRO A 7 -15.08 -3.08 4.01
N ARG A 8 -14.92 -2.03 4.84
CA ARG A 8 -14.78 -2.17 6.29
C ARG A 8 -16.01 -2.80 6.92
N THR A 9 -17.21 -2.33 6.59
CA THR A 9 -18.47 -2.84 7.13
C THR A 9 -18.69 -4.29 6.74
N ILE A 10 -18.42 -4.65 5.47
CA ILE A 10 -18.52 -6.04 5.01
C ILE A 10 -17.59 -6.93 5.83
N GLU A 11 -16.30 -6.57 5.93
CA GLU A 11 -15.31 -7.35 6.67
C GLU A 11 -15.70 -7.53 8.14
N VAL A 12 -16.11 -6.45 8.81
CA VAL A 12 -16.55 -6.49 10.22
C VAL A 12 -17.82 -7.33 10.39
N SER A 13 -18.74 -7.33 9.44
CA SER A 13 -19.99 -8.10 9.50
C SER A 13 -19.81 -9.59 9.18
N CYS A 14 -18.81 -9.93 8.37
CA CYS A 14 -18.58 -11.29 7.89
C CYS A 14 -17.54 -12.07 8.72
N ARG A 15 -16.78 -11.40 9.60
CA ARG A 15 -15.77 -12.07 10.44
C ARG A 15 -16.42 -13.06 11.42
N ASP A 16 -15.78 -14.20 11.63
CA ASP A 16 -16.09 -15.08 12.76
C ASP A 16 -15.56 -14.42 14.05
N PRO A 17 -16.41 -14.10 15.03
CA PRO A 17 -16.00 -13.35 16.21
C PRO A 17 -15.03 -14.12 17.10
N LYS A 18 -15.12 -15.46 17.16
CA LYS A 18 -14.24 -16.30 17.99
C LYS A 18 -12.86 -16.47 17.34
N LEU A 19 -12.81 -16.70 16.02
CA LEU A 19 -11.53 -16.79 15.31
C LEU A 19 -10.83 -15.43 15.21
N TYR A 20 -11.60 -14.34 15.17
CA TYR A 20 -11.05 -12.99 15.20
C TYR A 20 -10.39 -12.67 16.55
N SER A 21 -11.03 -13.05 17.68
CA SER A 21 -10.46 -12.85 19.02
C SER A 21 -9.31 -13.80 19.35
N MET A 22 -9.20 -14.92 18.62
CA MET A 22 -8.13 -15.92 18.76
C MET A 22 -7.45 -16.17 17.41
N PRO A 23 -6.71 -15.19 16.86
CA PRO A 23 -6.12 -15.33 15.55
C PRO A 23 -5.14 -16.50 15.53
N VAL A 24 -5.42 -17.46 14.64
CA VAL A 24 -4.68 -18.72 14.60
C VAL A 24 -3.47 -18.59 13.68
N TRP A 25 -2.27 -18.82 14.22
CA TRP A 25 -1.03 -18.77 13.43
C TRP A 25 -0.61 -20.15 12.93
N THR A 26 -1.13 -20.53 11.76
CA THR A 26 -0.92 -21.86 11.15
C THR A 26 -0.32 -21.78 9.75
N THR A 27 0.10 -22.93 9.24
CA THR A 27 0.53 -23.09 7.85
C THR A 27 -0.09 -24.32 7.22
N PRO A 28 -0.55 -24.24 5.95
CA PRO A 28 -1.03 -25.40 5.21
C PRO A 28 0.13 -26.24 4.63
N LYS A 29 1.37 -25.77 4.71
CA LYS A 29 2.53 -26.44 4.11
C LYS A 29 2.81 -27.76 4.83
N PRO A 30 3.23 -28.82 4.14
CA PRO A 30 3.62 -30.06 4.80
C PRO A 30 4.76 -29.83 5.80
N LEU A 31 4.93 -30.74 6.75
CA LEU A 31 6.08 -30.69 7.66
C LEU A 31 7.36 -30.97 6.87
N PRO A 32 8.38 -30.10 6.93
CA PRO A 32 9.66 -30.37 6.29
C PRO A 32 10.35 -31.62 6.87
N GLU A 33 11.12 -32.32 6.05
CA GLU A 33 11.79 -33.57 6.42
C GLU A 33 12.73 -33.42 7.62
N TYR A 34 13.43 -32.28 7.73
CA TYR A 34 14.31 -31.99 8.88
C TYR A 34 13.55 -31.80 10.21
N LEU A 35 12.24 -31.57 10.18
CA LEU A 35 11.40 -31.58 11.38
C LEU A 35 10.82 -32.96 11.63
N LEU A 36 10.44 -33.69 10.58
CA LEU A 36 9.96 -35.08 10.71
C LEU A 36 11.00 -35.98 11.37
N SER A 37 12.29 -35.82 11.04
CA SER A 37 13.37 -36.58 11.65
C SER A 37 13.53 -36.37 13.16
N ARG A 38 12.93 -35.32 13.72
CA ARG A 38 12.92 -35.01 15.16
C ARG A 38 11.71 -35.60 15.89
N ILE A 39 10.77 -36.21 15.17
CA ILE A 39 9.51 -36.71 15.72
C ILE A 39 9.56 -38.22 15.76
N VAL A 40 9.26 -38.80 16.93
CA VAL A 40 9.26 -40.25 17.13
C VAL A 40 7.83 -40.77 17.10
N ASN A 41 7.58 -41.79 16.28
CA ASN A 41 6.29 -42.48 16.16
C ASN A 41 5.11 -41.53 15.87
N ASN A 42 5.31 -40.48 15.06
CA ASN A 42 4.30 -39.48 14.71
C ASN A 42 3.57 -38.84 15.91
N ASN A 43 4.26 -38.75 17.05
CA ASN A 43 3.71 -38.23 18.30
C ASN A 43 4.60 -37.12 18.87
N ILE A 44 3.99 -36.16 19.53
CA ILE A 44 4.67 -35.11 20.29
C ILE A 44 4.16 -35.09 21.74
N PHE A 45 4.94 -34.46 22.61
CA PHE A 45 4.54 -34.25 24.00
C PHE A 45 4.20 -32.79 24.22
N LEU A 46 3.04 -32.57 24.84
CA LEU A 46 2.57 -31.24 25.26
C LEU A 46 2.57 -31.19 26.79
N ASN A 47 3.13 -30.13 27.34
CA ASN A 47 3.01 -29.78 28.76
C ASN A 47 1.88 -28.77 28.89
N ILE A 48 0.71 -29.21 29.39
CA ILE A 48 -0.45 -28.33 29.60
C ILE A 48 -0.48 -27.87 31.06
N HIS A 49 -0.52 -26.56 31.25
CA HIS A 49 -0.49 -25.88 32.55
C HIS A 49 -1.87 -25.28 32.89
N ARG A 50 -2.28 -25.33 34.16
CA ARG A 50 -3.41 -24.56 34.70
C ARG A 50 -3.08 -24.17 36.15
N GLY A 51 -3.05 -22.88 36.43
CA GLY A 51 -2.55 -22.37 37.71
C GLY A 51 -1.10 -22.79 37.95
N THR A 52 -0.82 -23.43 39.09
CA THR A 52 0.50 -23.98 39.44
C THR A 52 0.68 -25.44 39.03
N THR A 53 -0.37 -26.08 38.50
CA THR A 53 -0.37 -27.50 38.14
C THR A 53 -0.07 -27.68 36.65
N SER A 54 0.72 -28.70 36.31
CA SER A 54 0.99 -29.07 34.92
C SER A 54 0.84 -30.57 34.69
N GLN A 55 0.50 -30.96 33.47
CA GLN A 55 0.42 -32.35 33.07
C GLN A 55 0.97 -32.54 31.65
N LYS A 56 1.95 -33.45 31.54
CA LYS A 56 2.49 -33.89 30.24
C LYS A 56 1.54 -34.91 29.60
N ILE A 57 1.17 -34.67 28.35
CA ILE A 57 0.37 -35.58 27.53
C ILE A 57 1.08 -35.88 26.22
N LYS A 58 0.81 -37.07 25.67
CA LYS A 58 1.30 -37.51 24.37
C LYS A 58 0.15 -37.41 23.39
N VAL A 59 0.37 -36.73 22.26
CA VAL A 59 -0.64 -36.51 21.21
C VAL A 59 -0.08 -36.87 19.85
N ALA A 60 -0.94 -37.28 18.93
CA ALA A 60 -0.56 -37.51 17.54
C ALA A 60 -0.39 -36.16 16.81
N LEU A 61 0.46 -36.12 15.78
CA LEU A 61 0.67 -34.91 14.99
C LEU A 61 -0.58 -34.40 14.27
N ASP A 62 -1.51 -35.32 13.99
CA ASP A 62 -2.75 -35.07 13.26
C ASP A 62 -3.93 -34.75 14.18
N ASP A 63 -3.74 -34.80 15.51
CA ASP A 63 -4.78 -34.44 16.46
C ASP A 63 -5.13 -32.95 16.33
N MET A 64 -6.44 -32.69 16.32
CA MET A 64 -6.99 -31.33 16.39
C MET A 64 -7.08 -30.86 17.86
N PRO A 65 -7.05 -29.53 18.11
CA PRO A 65 -7.09 -28.98 19.46
C PRO A 65 -8.25 -29.47 20.34
N ASP A 66 -9.44 -29.67 19.77
CA ASP A 66 -10.62 -30.20 20.45
C ASP A 66 -10.41 -31.65 20.92
N VAL A 67 -9.84 -32.51 20.06
CA VAL A 67 -9.48 -33.90 20.38
C VAL A 67 -8.42 -33.92 21.49
N ILE A 68 -7.45 -33.01 21.44
CA ILE A 68 -6.41 -32.86 22.48
C ILE A 68 -7.04 -32.47 23.81
N LEU A 69 -7.97 -31.50 23.82
CA LEU A 69 -8.68 -31.07 25.01
C LEU A 69 -9.56 -32.20 25.58
N GLN A 70 -10.34 -32.90 24.75
CA GLN A 70 -11.14 -34.07 25.18
C GLN A 70 -10.26 -35.15 25.83
N SER A 71 -9.14 -35.49 25.20
CA SER A 71 -8.17 -36.47 25.72
C SER A 71 -7.56 -36.00 27.06
N PHE A 72 -7.22 -34.72 27.17
CA PHE A 72 -6.72 -34.12 28.39
C PHE A 72 -7.75 -34.20 29.53
N PHE A 73 -9.00 -33.81 29.28
CA PHE A 73 -10.08 -33.86 30.27
C PHE A 73 -10.41 -35.29 30.70
N THR A 74 -10.41 -36.24 29.77
CA THR A 74 -10.57 -37.67 30.08
C THR A 74 -9.48 -38.17 31.03
N LYS A 75 -8.22 -37.79 30.75
CA LYS A 75 -7.07 -38.16 31.60
C LYS A 75 -7.10 -37.46 32.96
N MET A 76 -7.61 -36.24 33.03
CA MET A 76 -7.64 -35.40 34.23
C MET A 76 -8.96 -35.46 35.00
N ALA A 77 -9.90 -36.33 34.62
CA ALA A 77 -11.24 -36.42 35.23
C ALA A 77 -11.22 -36.54 36.76
N LYS A 78 -10.27 -37.31 37.33
CA LYS A 78 -10.11 -37.49 38.79
C LYS A 78 -9.29 -36.40 39.48
N LYS A 79 -8.73 -35.46 38.71
CA LYS A 79 -7.78 -34.43 39.15
C LYS A 79 -8.25 -33.01 38.79
N LYS A 80 -9.49 -32.82 38.31
CA LYS A 80 -10.05 -31.51 37.97
C LYS A 80 -9.92 -30.50 39.11
N SER A 81 -10.20 -30.93 40.34
CA SER A 81 -10.08 -30.09 41.55
C SER A 81 -8.65 -29.60 41.81
N LEU A 82 -7.62 -30.38 41.47
CA LEU A 82 -6.20 -29.98 41.61
C LEU A 82 -5.77 -28.92 40.58
N MET A 83 -6.56 -28.73 39.52
CA MET A 83 -6.32 -27.75 38.47
C MET A 83 -7.26 -26.54 38.59
N ASN A 84 -8.04 -26.44 39.66
CA ASN A 84 -9.05 -25.40 39.84
C ASN A 84 -10.02 -25.32 38.64
N ILE A 85 -10.39 -26.47 38.07
CA ILE A 85 -11.42 -26.55 37.03
C ILE A 85 -12.75 -26.80 37.74
N PRO A 86 -13.76 -25.93 37.57
CA PRO A 86 -15.08 -26.13 38.16
C PRO A 86 -15.74 -27.43 37.68
N GLU A 87 -16.62 -28.02 38.49
CA GLU A 87 -17.26 -29.31 38.18
C GLU A 87 -18.25 -29.23 37.01
N ASP A 88 -18.88 -28.08 36.84
CA ASP A 88 -19.84 -27.76 35.77
C ASP A 88 -19.16 -27.44 34.43
N HIS A 89 -17.84 -27.23 34.42
CA HIS A 89 -17.09 -26.92 33.21
C HIS A 89 -16.55 -28.18 32.50
N SER A 90 -16.62 -28.13 31.18
CA SER A 90 -16.20 -29.14 30.22
C SER A 90 -14.99 -28.67 29.42
N GLU A 91 -14.47 -29.53 28.55
CA GLU A 91 -13.41 -29.18 27.61
C GLU A 91 -13.80 -28.06 26.62
N GLN A 92 -15.09 -27.80 26.41
CA GLN A 92 -15.59 -26.77 25.49
C GLN A 92 -15.48 -25.35 26.08
N ASP A 93 -15.32 -25.25 27.39
CA ASP A 93 -15.21 -23.99 28.13
C ASP A 93 -13.76 -23.47 28.18
N PHE A 94 -12.82 -24.21 27.59
CA PHE A 94 -11.40 -23.88 27.61
C PHE A 94 -10.77 -23.90 26.23
N VAL A 95 -9.66 -23.19 26.10
CA VAL A 95 -8.79 -23.16 24.93
C VAL A 95 -7.35 -23.42 25.33
N LEU A 96 -6.55 -23.87 24.36
CA LEU A 96 -5.11 -24.00 24.54
C LEU A 96 -4.44 -22.70 24.09
N ARG A 97 -3.66 -22.08 24.97
CA ARG A 97 -2.87 -20.89 24.69
C ARG A 97 -1.39 -21.17 24.88
N VAL A 98 -0.52 -20.57 24.10
CA VAL A 98 0.94 -20.70 24.26
C VAL A 98 1.37 -20.04 25.57
N SER A 99 2.18 -20.73 26.38
CA SER A 99 2.66 -20.17 27.65
C SER A 99 3.43 -18.87 27.44
N GLY A 100 2.99 -17.80 28.10
CA GLY A 100 3.62 -16.48 28.05
C GLY A 100 3.33 -15.68 26.77
N ARG A 101 2.34 -16.08 25.97
CA ARG A 101 1.96 -15.38 24.73
C ARG A 101 0.45 -15.38 24.52
N ASP A 102 -0.04 -14.41 23.77
CA ASP A 102 -1.42 -14.36 23.29
C ASP A 102 -1.53 -15.04 21.93
N GLU A 103 -1.03 -16.29 21.86
CA GLU A 103 -1.13 -17.16 20.69
C GLU A 103 -1.97 -18.38 21.05
N TYR A 104 -3.03 -18.65 20.29
CA TYR A 104 -4.00 -19.70 20.58
C TYR A 104 -3.85 -20.90 19.65
N ILE A 105 -4.06 -22.09 20.20
CA ILE A 105 -4.07 -23.37 19.51
C ILE A 105 -5.52 -23.85 19.47
N VAL A 106 -6.27 -23.37 18.48
CA VAL A 106 -7.73 -23.60 18.33
C VAL A 106 -8.10 -23.82 16.86
N GLY A 107 -9.34 -24.25 16.62
CA GLY A 107 -9.90 -24.48 15.28
C GLY A 107 -9.58 -25.86 14.70
N GLU A 108 -10.10 -26.14 13.51
CA GLU A 108 -10.01 -27.44 12.84
C GLU A 108 -8.68 -27.62 12.10
N THR A 109 -7.57 -27.43 12.80
CA THR A 109 -6.22 -27.54 12.23
C THR A 109 -5.39 -28.54 13.03
N PRO A 110 -4.71 -29.51 12.39
CA PRO A 110 -3.80 -30.42 13.08
C PRO A 110 -2.71 -29.71 13.88
N ILE A 111 -2.36 -30.22 15.06
CA ILE A 111 -1.37 -29.61 15.96
C ILE A 111 -0.01 -29.36 15.28
N LYS A 112 0.39 -30.24 14.34
CA LYS A 112 1.66 -30.08 13.59
C LYS A 112 1.69 -28.84 12.68
N ASN A 113 0.55 -28.23 12.38
CA ASN A 113 0.43 -27.10 11.45
C ASN A 113 0.54 -25.73 12.12
N PHE A 114 0.55 -25.67 13.45
CA PHE A 114 0.75 -24.42 14.18
C PHE A 114 2.23 -24.00 14.16
N HIS A 115 2.47 -22.71 13.91
CA HIS A 115 3.82 -22.18 13.79
C HIS A 115 4.63 -22.34 15.07
N TRP A 116 4.02 -22.13 16.23
CA TRP A 116 4.64 -22.35 17.53
C TRP A 116 5.15 -23.79 17.69
N ILE A 117 4.32 -24.78 17.37
CA ILE A 117 4.66 -26.20 17.46
C ILE A 117 5.87 -26.52 16.57
N ARG A 118 5.87 -26.05 15.33
CA ARG A 118 7.01 -26.22 14.41
C ARG A 118 8.28 -25.52 14.91
N GLN A 119 8.14 -24.37 15.56
CA GLN A 119 9.26 -23.63 16.14
C GLN A 119 9.91 -24.39 17.29
N CYS A 120 9.12 -24.91 18.23
CA CYS A 120 9.61 -25.75 19.33
C CYS A 120 10.32 -27.00 18.78
N LEU A 121 9.71 -27.71 17.81
CA LEU A 121 10.34 -28.87 17.17
C LEU A 121 11.69 -28.52 16.51
N LYS A 122 11.77 -27.37 15.81
CA LYS A 122 13.01 -26.90 15.18
C LYS A 122 14.11 -26.62 16.20
N LYS A 123 13.77 -26.06 17.36
CA LYS A 123 14.73 -25.75 18.41
C LYS A 123 15.06 -26.94 19.31
N GLY A 124 14.16 -27.92 19.39
CA GLY A 124 14.22 -29.00 20.37
C GLY A 124 13.69 -28.59 21.74
N ASP A 125 12.87 -27.53 21.79
CA ASP A 125 12.29 -27.02 23.04
C ASP A 125 11.05 -27.85 23.42
N GLU A 126 10.78 -27.95 24.73
CA GLU A 126 9.51 -28.49 25.20
C GLU A 126 8.34 -27.57 24.82
N ILE A 127 7.20 -28.18 24.46
CA ILE A 127 6.00 -27.45 24.08
C ILE A 127 5.15 -27.21 25.32
N HIS A 128 5.11 -25.96 25.78
CA HIS A 128 4.30 -25.54 26.93
C HIS A 128 3.07 -24.75 26.47
N LEU A 129 1.90 -25.21 26.90
CA LEU A 129 0.60 -24.61 26.66
C LEU A 129 -0.11 -24.37 28.00
N VAL A 130 -0.99 -23.38 28.06
CA VAL A 130 -1.86 -23.07 29.18
C VAL A 130 -3.28 -23.41 28.79
N LEU A 131 -4.01 -24.07 29.69
CA LEU A 131 -5.45 -24.23 29.61
C LEU A 131 -6.11 -22.95 30.12
N ASP A 132 -6.69 -22.18 29.22
CA ASP A 132 -7.24 -20.85 29.52
C ASP A 132 -8.72 -20.77 29.13
N GLU A 133 -9.43 -19.80 29.69
CA GLU A 133 -10.78 -19.48 29.21
C GLU A 133 -10.67 -18.71 27.88
N PRO A 134 -11.55 -18.98 26.89
CA PRO A 134 -11.54 -18.24 25.64
C PRO A 134 -11.80 -16.75 25.89
N PRO A 135 -11.08 -15.83 25.21
CA PRO A 135 -11.37 -14.41 25.32
C PRO A 135 -12.79 -14.10 24.85
N ASP A 136 -13.47 -13.19 25.55
CA ASP A 136 -14.81 -12.73 25.20
C ASP A 136 -14.77 -11.93 23.89
N PRO A 137 -15.40 -12.41 22.79
CA PRO A 137 -15.40 -11.69 21.52
C PRO A 137 -16.07 -10.30 21.57
N ASN A 138 -16.87 -10.01 22.59
CA ASN A 138 -17.46 -8.68 22.77
C ASN A 138 -16.42 -7.61 23.11
N GLN A 139 -15.22 -8.00 23.56
CA GLN A 139 -14.10 -7.06 23.74
C GLN A 139 -13.61 -6.46 22.42
N ASP A 140 -13.87 -7.15 21.29
CA ASP A 140 -13.54 -6.69 19.94
C ASP A 140 -14.71 -5.95 19.25
N GLU A 141 -15.75 -5.56 20.00
CA GLU A 141 -16.89 -4.83 19.45
C GLU A 141 -16.44 -3.50 18.82
N VAL A 142 -16.79 -3.32 17.55
CA VAL A 142 -16.44 -2.11 16.81
C VAL A 142 -17.54 -1.09 17.03
N GLN A 143 -17.15 0.13 17.43
CA GLN A 143 -18.10 1.24 17.52
C GLN A 143 -18.83 1.43 16.20
N LYS A 144 -20.17 1.46 16.27
CA LYS A 144 -21.02 1.80 15.14
C LYS A 144 -20.85 3.28 14.83
N GLU A 145 -20.01 3.58 13.85
CA GLU A 145 -19.86 4.95 13.37
C GLU A 145 -21.12 5.36 12.59
N GLU A 146 -22.02 6.10 13.22
CA GLU A 146 -23.09 6.84 12.55
C GLU A 146 -22.50 8.12 11.94
N TRP A 147 -21.81 8.00 10.81
CA TRP A 147 -21.52 9.17 10.01
C TRP A 147 -22.83 9.65 9.38
N PRO A 148 -23.27 10.90 9.60
CA PRO A 148 -24.40 11.44 8.86
C PRO A 148 -24.09 11.31 7.37
N LEU A 149 -24.97 10.63 6.64
CA LEU A 149 -24.85 10.46 5.20
C LEU A 149 -24.89 11.85 4.57
N VAL A 150 -23.72 12.37 4.17
CA VAL A 150 -23.62 13.60 3.40
C VAL A 150 -22.91 13.31 2.09
N ASP A 151 -23.63 13.73 1.05
CA ASP A 151 -23.32 13.89 -0.35
C ASP A 151 -23.50 12.67 -1.28
N ASP A 152 -24.62 12.69 -1.99
CA ASP A 152 -25.10 11.88 -3.11
C ASP A 152 -24.71 12.48 -4.48
N CYS A 153 -23.61 13.25 -4.55
CA CYS A 153 -22.88 13.62 -5.79
C CYS A 153 -22.65 12.39 -6.67
N THR A 154 -23.64 12.06 -7.50
CA THR A 154 -23.88 10.73 -8.08
C THR A 154 -22.68 10.16 -8.81
N GLY A 155 -21.77 11.02 -9.32
CA GLY A 155 -20.43 10.62 -9.76
C GLY A 155 -20.44 9.52 -10.82
N VAL A 156 -21.60 9.25 -11.43
CA VAL A 156 -21.82 8.16 -12.36
C VAL A 156 -21.05 8.51 -13.61
N SER A 157 -19.92 7.85 -13.81
CA SER A 157 -19.23 7.87 -15.10
C SER A 157 -20.14 7.16 -16.10
N GLY A 158 -20.52 7.85 -17.17
CA GLY A 158 -21.23 7.25 -18.29
C GLY A 158 -20.28 6.50 -19.22
N TYR A 159 -20.85 5.60 -20.03
CA TYR A 159 -20.12 4.99 -21.14
C TYR A 159 -19.96 5.98 -22.30
N HIS A 160 -19.08 5.67 -23.25
CA HIS A 160 -18.83 6.54 -24.41
C HIS A 160 -20.11 6.83 -25.20
N GLU A 161 -20.95 5.83 -25.42
CA GLU A 161 -22.21 5.93 -26.15
C GLU A 161 -23.17 6.93 -25.47
N GLN A 162 -23.07 7.06 -24.14
CA GLN A 162 -23.88 7.99 -23.35
C GLN A 162 -23.28 9.40 -23.32
N LEU A 163 -21.97 9.56 -23.54
CA LEU A 163 -21.26 10.83 -23.40
C LEU A 163 -20.75 11.39 -24.74
N THR A 164 -20.98 10.69 -25.85
CA THR A 164 -20.51 11.15 -27.15
C THR A 164 -21.18 12.46 -27.56
N ILE A 165 -20.41 13.34 -28.19
CA ILE A 165 -20.93 14.59 -28.77
C ILE A 165 -21.66 14.35 -30.09
N HIS A 166 -21.38 13.23 -30.76
CA HIS A 166 -21.92 12.95 -32.07
C HIS A 166 -23.44 12.73 -32.00
N GLY A 167 -24.18 13.50 -32.81
CA GLY A 167 -25.63 13.41 -32.90
C GLY A 167 -26.39 13.96 -31.68
N LYS A 168 -25.73 14.72 -30.80
CA LYS A 168 -26.35 15.37 -29.63
C LYS A 168 -26.45 16.88 -29.79
N ASP A 169 -27.46 17.46 -29.15
CA ASP A 169 -27.62 18.91 -29.02
C ASP A 169 -26.51 19.49 -28.12
N HIS A 170 -25.57 20.21 -28.72
CA HIS A 170 -24.39 20.73 -28.03
C HIS A 170 -24.73 21.72 -26.90
N GLU A 171 -25.90 22.36 -26.91
CA GLU A 171 -26.32 23.29 -25.86
C GLU A 171 -26.72 22.58 -24.55
N ARG A 172 -26.96 21.27 -24.62
CA ARG A 172 -27.42 20.45 -23.47
C ARG A 172 -26.33 19.55 -22.90
N VAL A 173 -25.11 19.58 -23.45
CA VAL A 173 -24.03 18.67 -23.07
C VAL A 173 -23.06 19.34 -22.10
N PHE A 174 -23.07 18.90 -20.85
CA PHE A 174 -22.18 19.42 -19.80
C PHE A 174 -20.90 18.58 -19.61
N THR A 175 -20.84 17.40 -20.19
CA THR A 175 -19.69 16.49 -20.12
C THR A 175 -19.61 15.69 -21.40
N ILE A 176 -18.41 15.57 -21.96
CA ILE A 176 -18.15 14.87 -23.23
C ILE A 176 -17.18 13.72 -23.01
N SER A 177 -17.30 12.69 -23.84
CA SER A 177 -16.35 11.59 -23.84
C SER A 177 -14.96 12.07 -24.27
N LEU A 178 -13.91 11.67 -23.54
CA LEU A 178 -12.53 11.94 -23.94
C LEU A 178 -12.20 11.31 -25.30
N TRP A 179 -12.86 10.23 -25.69
CA TRP A 179 -12.63 9.57 -26.98
C TRP A 179 -13.02 10.41 -28.19
N ASP A 180 -13.93 11.38 -28.03
CA ASP A 180 -14.28 12.34 -29.09
C ASP A 180 -13.27 13.48 -29.22
N CYS A 181 -12.38 13.65 -28.22
CA CYS A 181 -11.40 14.73 -28.19
C CYS A 181 -10.17 14.42 -29.06
N ASN A 182 -10.26 14.68 -30.36
CA ASN A 182 -9.17 14.47 -31.33
C ASN A 182 -8.08 15.57 -31.31
N ARG A 183 -8.03 16.42 -30.28
CA ARG A 183 -7.02 17.48 -30.11
C ARG A 183 -5.80 16.95 -29.36
N LYS A 184 -4.62 17.53 -29.63
CA LYS A 184 -3.41 17.27 -28.84
C LYS A 184 -3.56 17.82 -27.43
N PHE A 185 -3.06 17.07 -26.44
CA PHE A 185 -3.03 17.53 -25.05
C PHE A 185 -2.02 18.67 -24.91
N ARG A 186 -2.35 19.69 -24.13
CA ARG A 186 -1.45 20.82 -23.85
C ARG A 186 -1.58 21.30 -22.42
N VAL A 187 -0.47 21.76 -21.85
CA VAL A 187 -0.42 22.42 -20.53
C VAL A 187 0.24 23.77 -20.69
N LYS A 188 -0.17 24.75 -19.88
CA LYS A 188 0.49 26.05 -19.85
C LYS A 188 1.42 26.11 -18.63
N ILE A 189 2.71 26.33 -18.87
CA ILE A 189 3.68 26.58 -17.79
C ILE A 189 3.72 28.09 -17.57
N ILE A 190 3.11 28.53 -16.47
CA ILE A 190 3.08 29.95 -16.08
C ILE A 190 4.46 30.36 -15.58
N GLY A 191 4.93 29.74 -14.50
CA GLY A 191 6.21 30.05 -13.87
C GLY A 191 6.53 29.11 -12.71
N MET A 192 7.60 29.44 -11.99
CA MET A 192 7.96 28.83 -10.72
C MET A 192 8.42 29.90 -9.72
N ASP A 193 8.21 29.61 -8.45
CA ASP A 193 8.67 30.42 -7.32
C ASP A 193 9.49 29.55 -6.36
N ILE A 194 10.62 30.07 -5.88
CA ILE A 194 11.45 29.41 -4.88
C ILE A 194 11.90 30.41 -3.80
N PRO A 195 11.61 30.17 -2.51
CA PRO A 195 11.97 31.10 -1.44
C PRO A 195 13.48 31.25 -1.18
N VAL A 196 14.28 30.22 -1.51
CA VAL A 196 15.73 30.20 -1.25
C VAL A 196 16.45 29.67 -2.48
N LEU A 197 17.27 30.53 -3.09
CA LEU A 197 18.07 30.17 -4.26
C LEU A 197 19.28 29.30 -3.90
N PRO A 198 19.73 28.44 -4.82
CA PRO A 198 21.03 27.80 -4.70
C PRO A 198 22.15 28.84 -4.59
N ARG A 199 23.21 28.51 -3.85
CA ARG A 199 24.35 29.43 -3.61
C ARG A 199 25.10 29.85 -4.89
N ASN A 200 24.88 29.19 -6.01
CA ASN A 200 25.52 29.51 -7.28
C ASN A 200 24.57 30.34 -8.15
N THR A 201 24.99 31.54 -8.51
CA THR A 201 24.18 32.53 -9.22
C THR A 201 24.21 32.37 -10.75
N ASP A 202 25.16 31.60 -11.31
CA ASP A 202 25.33 31.42 -12.76
C ASP A 202 24.62 30.15 -13.27
N LEU A 203 23.39 29.98 -12.84
CA LEU A 203 22.56 28.83 -13.16
C LEU A 203 21.40 29.23 -14.06
N THR A 204 21.08 28.33 -14.99
CA THR A 204 19.87 28.39 -15.81
C THR A 204 18.97 27.23 -15.42
N VAL A 205 17.66 27.46 -15.53
CA VAL A 205 16.62 26.52 -15.18
C VAL A 205 15.63 26.38 -16.34
N PHE A 206 15.10 25.18 -16.53
CA PHE A 206 13.98 24.91 -17.43
C PHE A 206 13.06 23.85 -16.82
N VAL A 207 11.82 23.85 -17.28
CA VAL A 207 10.82 22.84 -16.91
C VAL A 207 10.78 21.79 -18.02
N GLU A 208 10.98 20.54 -17.65
CA GLU A 208 10.63 19.39 -18.46
C GLU A 208 9.28 18.85 -17.99
N ALA A 209 8.37 18.66 -18.95
CA ALA A 209 7.04 18.11 -18.72
C ALA A 209 6.92 16.79 -19.49
N ASN A 210 6.56 15.74 -18.76
CA ASN A 210 6.50 14.38 -19.25
C ASN A 210 5.08 13.83 -19.03
N ILE A 211 4.50 13.22 -20.06
CA ILE A 211 3.29 12.40 -19.93
C ILE A 211 3.74 10.96 -19.79
N GLN A 212 3.47 10.35 -18.65
CA GLN A 212 3.95 9.02 -18.29
C GLN A 212 2.79 8.10 -17.92
N HIS A 213 2.93 6.80 -18.19
CA HIS A 213 2.02 5.77 -17.72
C HIS A 213 2.83 4.58 -17.21
N GLY A 214 2.79 4.34 -15.89
CA GLY A 214 3.75 3.44 -15.24
C GLY A 214 5.19 3.95 -15.43
N GLN A 215 6.06 3.11 -15.99
CA GLN A 215 7.45 3.47 -16.31
C GLN A 215 7.63 4.01 -17.74
N GLN A 216 6.59 3.99 -18.56
CA GLN A 216 6.67 4.39 -19.96
C GLN A 216 6.47 5.90 -20.13
N LEU A 217 7.40 6.53 -20.84
CA LEU A 217 7.23 7.89 -21.35
C LEU A 217 6.38 7.87 -22.62
N LEU A 218 5.25 8.58 -22.61
CA LEU A 218 4.33 8.68 -23.74
C LEU A 218 4.61 9.92 -24.61
N SER A 219 4.89 11.06 -23.98
CA SER A 219 5.28 12.29 -24.68
C SER A 219 6.05 13.22 -23.74
N GLN A 220 7.00 13.97 -24.28
CA GLN A 220 7.86 14.90 -23.54
C GLN A 220 7.91 16.27 -24.22
N ARG A 221 7.94 17.33 -23.41
CA ARG A 221 8.16 18.72 -23.84
C ARG A 221 9.00 19.46 -22.79
N ARG A 222 9.69 20.52 -23.22
CA ARG A 222 10.49 21.37 -22.34
C ARG A 222 10.25 22.84 -22.63
N THR A 223 10.39 23.68 -21.62
CA THR A 223 10.46 25.13 -21.80
C THR A 223 11.86 25.56 -22.24
N THR A 224 12.01 26.83 -22.63
CA THR A 224 13.33 27.42 -22.86
C THR A 224 14.06 27.63 -21.53
N ALA A 225 15.38 27.51 -21.51
CA ALA A 225 16.17 27.80 -20.32
C ALA A 225 16.15 29.30 -19.99
N LYS A 226 16.00 29.65 -18.71
CA LYS A 226 16.02 31.02 -18.19
C LYS A 226 16.96 31.12 -16.99
N PRO A 227 17.49 32.31 -16.64
CA PRO A 227 18.26 32.50 -15.41
C PRO A 227 17.48 32.00 -14.19
N PHE A 228 18.18 31.35 -13.26
CA PHE A 228 17.55 30.81 -12.05
C PHE A 228 17.44 31.89 -10.97
N THR A 229 16.29 32.57 -10.95
CA THR A 229 15.92 33.61 -9.97
C THR A 229 14.80 33.12 -9.05
N GLU A 230 14.46 33.91 -8.01
CA GLU A 230 13.41 33.56 -7.03
C GLU A 230 12.06 33.29 -7.70
N GLU A 231 11.72 34.12 -8.69
CA GLU A 231 10.58 33.93 -9.60
C GLU A 231 11.09 33.75 -11.03
N VAL A 232 10.60 32.73 -11.74
CA VAL A 232 10.90 32.50 -13.16
C VAL A 232 9.61 32.27 -13.92
N LEU A 233 9.26 33.19 -14.82
CA LEU A 233 8.03 33.12 -15.62
C LEU A 233 8.31 32.65 -17.04
N TRP A 234 7.57 31.66 -17.54
CA TRP A 234 7.61 31.24 -18.96
C TRP A 234 6.37 31.66 -19.74
N ASN A 235 5.19 31.55 -19.12
CA ASN A 235 3.89 31.84 -19.73
C ASN A 235 3.69 31.16 -21.11
N VAL A 236 4.12 29.91 -21.25
CA VAL A 236 4.17 29.18 -22.54
C VAL A 236 3.26 27.95 -22.55
N TRP A 237 2.63 27.69 -23.69
CA TRP A 237 1.91 26.43 -23.93
C TRP A 237 2.88 25.34 -24.39
N LEU A 238 2.91 24.23 -23.68
CA LEU A 238 3.55 22.99 -24.12
C LEU A 238 2.49 22.06 -24.70
N GLU A 239 2.47 21.92 -26.02
CA GLU A 239 1.61 20.96 -26.73
C GLU A 239 2.36 19.63 -26.93
N PHE A 240 1.79 18.55 -26.41
CA PHE A 240 2.38 17.21 -26.42
C PHE A 240 2.01 16.45 -27.68
N ASP A 241 2.84 15.50 -28.10
CA ASP A 241 2.55 14.63 -29.23
C ASP A 241 1.68 13.44 -28.84
N ILE A 242 0.58 13.72 -28.14
CA ILE A 242 -0.44 12.75 -27.73
C ILE A 242 -1.80 13.43 -27.78
N LYS A 243 -2.81 12.75 -28.34
CA LYS A 243 -4.17 13.27 -28.36
C LYS A 243 -4.85 13.03 -27.02
N ILE A 244 -5.82 13.88 -26.68
CA ILE A 244 -6.61 13.74 -25.45
C ILE A 244 -7.30 12.37 -25.40
N LYS A 245 -7.87 11.91 -26.51
CA LYS A 245 -8.50 10.59 -26.62
C LYS A 245 -7.57 9.40 -26.38
N ASP A 246 -6.27 9.59 -26.56
CA ASP A 246 -5.24 8.54 -26.44
C ASP A 246 -4.60 8.54 -25.04
N LEU A 247 -5.05 9.41 -24.11
CA LEU A 247 -4.57 9.44 -22.73
C LEU A 247 -5.11 8.23 -21.93
N PRO A 248 -4.26 7.34 -21.41
CA PRO A 248 -4.72 6.23 -20.60
C PRO A 248 -5.15 6.68 -19.20
N LYS A 249 -6.11 5.96 -18.61
CA LYS A 249 -6.47 6.13 -17.19
C LYS A 249 -5.24 5.80 -16.32
N GLY A 250 -4.87 6.73 -15.44
CA GLY A 250 -3.64 6.63 -14.65
C GLY A 250 -2.42 7.31 -15.27
N ALA A 251 -2.56 7.96 -16.44
CA ALA A 251 -1.51 8.82 -16.98
C ALA A 251 -1.17 9.97 -16.01
N LEU A 252 0.12 10.21 -15.83
CA LEU A 252 0.70 11.25 -15.00
C LEU A 252 1.31 12.34 -15.87
N LEU A 253 1.02 13.59 -15.54
CA LEU A 253 1.84 14.73 -15.90
C LEU A 253 2.93 14.87 -14.84
N THR A 254 4.16 14.52 -15.21
CA THR A 254 5.36 14.66 -14.41
C THR A 254 6.05 15.96 -14.82
N LEU A 255 6.11 16.93 -13.91
CA LEU A 255 6.83 18.19 -14.10
C LEU A 255 8.13 18.13 -13.34
N GLN A 256 9.22 18.47 -14.02
CA GLN A 256 10.58 18.34 -13.53
C GLN A 256 11.34 19.63 -13.80
N ILE A 257 12.02 20.15 -12.76
CA ILE A 257 12.84 21.35 -12.87
C ILE A 257 14.30 20.91 -12.97
N TYR A 258 14.90 21.17 -14.12
CA TYR A 258 16.30 20.92 -14.39
C TYR A 258 17.10 22.22 -14.31
N CYS A 259 18.30 22.11 -13.75
CA CYS A 259 19.24 23.20 -13.60
C CYS A 259 20.56 22.87 -14.31
N GLY A 260 21.14 23.83 -15.03
CA GLY A 260 22.42 23.71 -15.70
C GLY A 260 23.22 25.02 -15.66
N LYS A 261 24.52 24.96 -15.97
CA LYS A 261 25.35 26.18 -16.06
C LYS A 261 24.92 27.03 -17.26
N THR A 262 24.93 28.35 -17.10
CA THR A 262 24.69 29.29 -18.19
C THR A 262 25.67 29.04 -19.35
N PRO A 263 25.22 28.90 -20.60
CA PRO A 263 26.12 28.81 -21.74
C PRO A 263 26.95 30.09 -21.85
N ALA A 264 28.27 29.97 -21.99
CA ALA A 264 29.10 31.12 -22.32
C ALA A 264 28.70 31.64 -23.71
N PRO A 265 28.62 32.96 -23.93
CA PRO A 265 28.35 33.51 -25.26
C PRO A 265 29.48 33.07 -26.20
N SER A 266 29.16 32.23 -27.18
CA SER A 266 30.12 31.84 -28.22
C SER A 266 30.39 33.04 -29.13
N ALA A 267 31.63 33.54 -29.07
CA ALA A 267 32.11 34.46 -30.07
C ALA A 267 32.25 33.73 -31.41
N LYS A 268 31.45 34.13 -32.40
CA LYS A 268 31.45 33.79 -33.83
C LYS A 268 30.85 32.43 -34.25
N GLY A 269 29.80 32.49 -35.08
CA GLY A 269 29.32 31.36 -35.92
C GLY A 269 27.92 31.61 -36.50
N ASN A 270 27.80 31.58 -37.83
CA ASN A 270 26.62 31.94 -38.65
C ASN A 270 25.29 31.24 -38.28
N PRO A 271 24.14 31.86 -38.61
CA PRO A 271 22.83 31.24 -38.46
C PRO A 271 22.53 30.31 -39.65
N HIS A 272 22.43 29.00 -39.40
CA HIS A 272 21.70 28.08 -40.28
C HIS A 272 20.67 27.30 -39.44
N PRO A 273 19.40 27.21 -39.89
CA PRO A 273 18.38 26.44 -39.21
C PRO A 273 18.42 25.00 -39.71
N HIS A 274 18.76 24.05 -38.83
CA HIS A 274 18.52 22.63 -39.08
C HIS A 274 17.75 22.02 -37.91
N ASP A 275 16.47 21.76 -38.17
CA ASP A 275 15.62 20.84 -37.42
C ASP A 275 16.19 19.42 -37.49
N SER A 276 16.65 18.90 -36.35
CA SER A 276 16.70 17.45 -36.09
C SER A 276 16.83 17.18 -34.57
N PRO A 277 16.07 16.20 -34.01
CA PRO A 277 16.07 15.90 -32.59
C PRO A 277 17.15 14.87 -32.29
N SER A 278 18.42 15.28 -32.26
CA SER A 278 19.50 14.37 -31.88
C SER A 278 20.71 15.16 -31.40
N SER A 279 21.10 14.87 -30.16
CA SER A 279 22.30 15.33 -29.44
C SER A 279 22.37 16.82 -29.10
N ASP A 280 21.71 17.20 -28.00
CA ASP A 280 22.14 18.38 -27.23
C ASP A 280 23.55 18.12 -26.65
N PRO A 281 24.42 19.14 -26.56
CA PRO A 281 25.73 19.00 -25.94
C PRO A 281 25.56 18.56 -24.49
N LYS A 282 26.44 17.68 -24.00
CA LYS A 282 26.49 17.19 -22.61
C LYS A 282 26.80 18.32 -21.61
N TYR A 283 25.91 19.28 -21.46
CA TYR A 283 25.86 20.14 -20.29
C TYR A 283 25.37 19.28 -19.14
N LYS A 284 26.09 19.28 -18.01
CA LYS A 284 25.67 18.58 -16.79
C LYS A 284 24.42 19.25 -16.24
N THR A 285 23.25 18.89 -16.76
CA THR A 285 21.96 19.32 -16.21
C THR A 285 21.60 18.40 -15.05
N GLN A 286 21.27 19.00 -13.90
CA GLN A 286 20.86 18.31 -12.69
C GLN A 286 19.36 18.50 -12.50
N LEU A 287 18.63 17.40 -12.29
CA LEU A 287 17.25 17.45 -11.84
C LEU A 287 17.24 17.92 -10.38
N LEU A 288 16.52 19.00 -10.09
CA LEU A 288 16.43 19.56 -8.73
C LEU A 288 15.09 19.30 -8.07
N TYR A 289 14.00 19.44 -8.81
CA TYR A 289 12.66 19.32 -8.26
C TYR A 289 11.75 18.52 -9.18
N TYR A 290 10.75 17.86 -8.61
CA TYR A 290 9.73 17.17 -9.38
C TYR A 290 8.37 17.19 -8.69
N VAL A 291 7.29 17.11 -9.48
CA VAL A 291 5.93 16.88 -9.00
C VAL A 291 5.14 16.11 -10.04
N ASN A 292 4.24 15.25 -9.59
CA ASN A 292 3.40 14.44 -10.46
C ASN A 292 1.93 14.81 -10.25
N LEU A 293 1.17 14.87 -11.34
CA LEU A 293 -0.27 15.14 -11.33
C LEU A 293 -1.00 14.11 -12.19
N LEU A 294 -1.97 13.41 -11.62
CA LEU A 294 -2.86 12.53 -12.39
C LEU A 294 -3.70 13.35 -13.38
N LEU A 295 -3.60 13.05 -14.68
CA LEU A 295 -4.34 13.75 -15.72
C LEU A 295 -5.83 13.46 -15.68
N ILE A 296 -6.20 12.20 -15.40
CA ILE A 296 -7.59 11.77 -15.22
C ILE A 296 -7.79 11.49 -13.73
N ASP A 297 -8.75 12.17 -13.11
CA ASP A 297 -8.98 12.10 -11.68
C ASP A 297 -9.76 10.83 -11.24
N HIS A 298 -10.02 10.73 -9.94
CA HIS A 298 -10.73 9.59 -9.36
C HIS A 298 -12.21 9.50 -9.77
N ARG A 299 -12.77 10.54 -10.40
CA ARG A 299 -14.12 10.60 -10.96
C ARG A 299 -14.13 10.35 -12.47
N SER A 300 -13.00 9.95 -13.05
CA SER A 300 -12.81 9.75 -14.49
C SER A 300 -12.92 11.04 -15.31
N LEU A 301 -12.66 12.20 -14.72
CA LEU A 301 -12.65 13.50 -15.40
C LEU A 301 -11.22 13.91 -15.74
N LEU A 302 -11.01 14.44 -16.95
CA LEU A 302 -9.75 15.07 -17.31
C LEU A 302 -9.58 16.35 -16.49
N ARG A 303 -8.42 16.51 -15.85
CA ARG A 303 -8.10 17.71 -15.09
C ARG A 303 -8.00 18.93 -16.00
N THR A 304 -8.67 20.00 -15.60
CA THR A 304 -8.64 21.32 -16.22
C THR A 304 -8.45 22.39 -15.16
N GLY A 305 -8.18 23.62 -15.57
CA GLY A 305 -8.00 24.78 -14.69
C GLY A 305 -6.55 25.01 -14.26
N ASP A 306 -6.38 25.94 -13.33
CA ASP A 306 -5.08 26.39 -12.84
C ASP A 306 -4.66 25.61 -11.59
N TYR A 307 -3.36 25.34 -11.48
CA TYR A 307 -2.78 24.58 -10.37
C TYR A 307 -1.52 25.25 -9.86
N VAL A 308 -1.41 25.38 -8.54
CA VAL A 308 -0.15 25.66 -7.83
C VAL A 308 0.32 24.34 -7.22
N LEU A 309 1.46 23.84 -7.70
CA LEU A 309 1.99 22.53 -7.32
C LEU A 309 3.31 22.72 -6.56
N HIS A 310 3.30 22.46 -5.25
CA HIS A 310 4.54 22.39 -4.47
C HIS A 310 5.32 21.13 -4.86
N MET A 311 6.61 21.30 -5.15
CA MET A 311 7.45 20.26 -5.72
C MET A 311 8.35 19.61 -4.66
N TRP A 312 8.68 18.35 -4.88
CA TRP A 312 9.65 17.61 -4.07
C TRP A 312 11.07 17.92 -4.55
N LYS A 313 11.99 18.18 -3.62
CA LYS A 313 13.43 18.32 -3.91
C LYS A 313 14.04 16.93 -4.14
N ILE A 314 14.86 16.78 -5.18
CA ILE A 314 15.72 15.62 -5.35
C ILE A 314 16.86 15.73 -4.33
N PRO A 315 17.07 14.72 -3.46
CA PRO A 315 18.20 14.72 -2.53
C PRO A 315 19.51 14.79 -3.33
N GLY A 316 20.40 15.71 -2.93
CA GLY A 316 21.70 15.83 -3.59
C GLY A 316 22.53 14.57 -3.38
N LYS A 317 23.38 14.21 -4.35
CA LYS A 317 24.45 13.23 -4.14
C LYS A 317 25.41 13.77 -3.06
N GLY A 318 25.11 13.49 -1.79
CA GLY A 318 25.86 13.97 -0.62
C GLY A 318 25.02 14.41 0.59
N GLU A 319 23.69 14.49 0.50
CA GLU A 319 22.82 14.89 1.64
C GLU A 319 22.24 13.69 2.44
N GLU A 320 22.48 12.43 2.04
CA GLU A 320 22.03 11.21 2.77
C GLU A 320 22.95 10.78 3.94
N GLN A 321 23.55 11.74 4.66
CA GLN A 321 24.20 11.47 5.96
C GLN A 321 23.75 12.44 7.06
N GLY A 322 22.55 12.98 6.96
CA GLY A 322 21.89 13.67 8.06
C GLY A 322 21.09 12.69 8.90
N SER A 323 21.60 12.37 10.09
CA SER A 323 20.95 11.55 11.11
C SER A 323 19.50 11.97 11.35
N ILE A 324 18.61 10.98 11.34
CA ILE A 324 17.30 11.06 11.98
C ILE A 324 17.60 11.24 13.48
N ASN A 325 17.56 12.47 13.97
CA ASN A 325 17.47 12.70 15.41
C ASN A 325 16.00 12.89 15.77
N ALA A 326 15.64 12.13 16.81
CA ALA A 326 14.31 11.91 17.38
C ALA A 326 13.64 13.18 17.92
#